data_AF-A0A6L6R6V1-F1
#
_entry.id   AF-A0A6L6R6V1-F1
#
_cell.length_a   1.000
_cell.length_b   1.000
_cell.length_c   1.000
_cell.angle_alpha   90.00
_cell.angle_beta   90.00
_cell.angle_gamma   90.00
#
_symmetry.space_group_name_H-M   'P 1'
#
loop_
_entity.id
_entity.type
_entity.pdbx_description
1 polymer ?
#
loop_
_entity_poly.entity_id
_entity_poly.type
_entity_poly.pdbx_seq_one_letter_code
_entity_poly.pdbx_strand_id
1 'polypeptide(L)'
;EAEFDAYLEQVKKSTEMDRLDSSRAKSGVFLQRYAINPVNGERIQIWASDYVLADYGTGAIMAVPAHDQRDLDFARAFSLPVRIVVDAGEDPAVTGVATADDGPHVNSGPLDGLGKAEAIDAMLALLEERGTGTPAVNYRLRDWLISRQRYWGTPIPIIHCDTCGEVAVPEDQLPIVLPSAEGLDLKPKGASPLGAATEWSSVPCPRCGEPAVRDTDTMDTFVDSSWYYLRYVDPTDATRAFDPAKVAEWLPVDQYVGGVTHAILHLLYSRFFSKVLYDMGLVTFNEPFTRLLNQGMVVMNGSAMSKSRGNLVRLSDELAVHGVDAIRLTMVFAGPPEDDVDWGDVSPSGSKKFLARAWRLSGDVTSEVGADVTAGDLAVRKATHRAVHDAGLAIESFRFNVAVARAMELVNVTRKAIDSGCGPADPAVREAAEAVAVILSLVAPYTAEDMWMRLGHEPAVALAGWPVVDPELLVEESVTCIVQVAGKVRERLEVSPEISEDDLRELALTAPGIIAALEGRAIRTVVVRPPKLVNIVPE
;
A
#
# COMPACT_ATOMS: atom_id res chain seq x y z
N GLU A 1 47.48 7.55 -12.87
CA GLU A 1 46.67 7.85 -14.07
C GLU A 1 46.26 6.55 -14.75
N ALA A 2 47.18 5.82 -15.40
CA ALA A 2 46.85 4.52 -16.03
C ALA A 2 46.09 3.52 -15.12
N GLU A 3 46.47 3.38 -13.84
CA GLU A 3 45.77 2.52 -12.89
C GLU A 3 44.35 3.01 -12.56
N PHE A 4 44.17 4.32 -12.48
CA PHE A 4 42.85 4.94 -12.28
C PHE A 4 41.97 4.77 -13.52
N ASP A 5 42.50 5.01 -14.72
CA ASP A 5 41.74 4.87 -15.96
C ASP A 5 41.29 3.42 -16.18
N ALA A 6 42.18 2.46 -15.89
CA ALA A 6 41.84 1.05 -15.93
C ALA A 6 40.72 0.70 -14.93
N TYR A 7 40.79 1.24 -13.71
CA TYR A 7 39.75 1.05 -12.70
C TYR A 7 38.42 1.70 -13.12
N LEU A 8 38.44 2.92 -13.65
CA LEU A 8 37.26 3.62 -14.15
C LEU A 8 36.52 2.84 -15.23
N GLU A 9 37.26 2.27 -16.20
CA GLU A 9 36.69 1.44 -17.25
C GLU A 9 36.10 0.11 -16.73
N GLN A 10 36.60 -0.40 -15.61
CA GLN A 10 35.99 -1.54 -14.92
C GLN A 10 34.69 -1.14 -14.22
N VAL A 11 34.68 0.00 -13.50
CA VAL A 11 33.52 0.48 -12.75
C VAL A 11 32.35 0.83 -13.68
N LYS A 12 32.62 1.43 -14.85
CA LYS A 12 31.59 1.74 -15.88
C LYS A 12 30.79 0.53 -16.37
N LYS A 13 31.33 -0.69 -16.21
CA LYS A 13 30.67 -1.95 -16.61
C LYS A 13 29.77 -2.54 -15.51
N SER A 14 29.85 -2.01 -14.29
CA SER A 14 29.03 -2.45 -13.15
C SER A 14 27.82 -1.53 -12.99
N THR A 15 26.67 -2.09 -12.64
CA THR A 15 25.51 -1.26 -12.27
C THR A 15 25.69 -0.65 -10.88
N GLU A 16 24.91 0.39 -10.57
CA GLU A 16 24.86 0.95 -9.20
C GLU A 16 24.47 -0.13 -8.17
N MET A 17 23.49 -0.98 -8.51
CA MET A 17 23.07 -2.09 -7.65
C MET A 17 24.23 -3.06 -7.37
N ASP A 18 24.99 -3.44 -8.41
CA ASP A 18 26.14 -4.35 -8.25
C ASP A 18 27.27 -3.72 -7.42
N ARG A 19 27.33 -2.39 -7.34
CA ARG A 19 28.33 -1.65 -6.56
C ARG A 19 27.93 -1.49 -5.10
N LEU A 20 26.62 -1.48 -4.83
CA LEU A 20 26.05 -1.38 -3.48
C LEU A 20 25.86 -2.74 -2.79
N ASP A 21 26.04 -3.85 -3.52
CA ASP A 21 25.99 -5.19 -2.94
C ASP A 21 27.10 -5.38 -1.89
N SER A 22 26.69 -5.61 -0.64
CA SER A 22 27.61 -5.81 0.48
C SER A 22 28.39 -7.12 0.41
N SER A 23 27.94 -8.10 -0.38
CA SER A 23 28.63 -9.38 -0.57
C SER A 23 29.81 -9.29 -1.53
N ARG A 24 29.89 -8.21 -2.33
CA ARG A 24 30.96 -8.00 -3.29
C ARG A 24 32.25 -7.59 -2.60
N ALA A 25 33.36 -8.15 -3.07
CA ALA A 25 34.68 -7.73 -2.63
C ALA A 25 34.89 -6.23 -2.87
N LYS A 26 35.37 -5.52 -1.84
CA LYS A 26 35.67 -4.09 -1.94
C LYS A 26 36.77 -3.85 -2.97
N SER A 27 36.62 -2.81 -3.78
CA SER A 27 37.59 -2.45 -4.82
C SER A 27 37.94 -0.97 -4.73
N GLY A 28 39.15 -0.59 -5.14
CA GLY A 28 39.58 0.80 -5.13
C GLY A 28 41.03 0.98 -5.56
N VAL A 29 41.40 2.22 -5.82
CA VAL A 29 42.74 2.62 -6.24
C VAL A 29 43.23 3.82 -5.42
N PHE A 30 44.45 3.75 -4.91
CA PHE A 30 45.09 4.87 -4.23
C PHE A 30 45.48 5.93 -5.25
N LEU A 31 44.99 7.16 -5.08
CA LEU A 31 45.24 8.23 -6.05
C LEU A 31 46.63 8.85 -5.92
N GLN A 32 47.46 8.37 -4.99
CA GLN A 32 48.77 8.97 -4.68
C GLN A 32 48.65 10.46 -4.35
N ARG A 33 47.55 10.80 -3.67
CA ARG A 33 47.22 12.14 -3.19
C ARG A 33 46.81 12.04 -1.73
N TYR A 34 46.99 13.15 -1.02
CA TYR A 34 46.69 13.25 0.39
C TYR A 34 45.82 14.48 0.63
N ALA A 35 44.83 14.35 1.50
CA ALA A 35 44.12 15.48 2.08
C ALA A 35 44.69 15.79 3.47
N ILE A 36 44.39 16.97 4.00
CA ILE A 36 44.69 17.36 5.39
C ILE A 36 43.39 17.29 6.16
N ASN A 37 43.36 16.53 7.25
CA ASN A 37 42.21 16.56 8.15
C ASN A 37 42.15 17.94 8.84
N PRO A 38 41.05 18.70 8.70
CA PRO A 38 40.98 20.10 9.16
C PRO A 38 40.95 20.25 10.69
N VAL A 39 40.77 19.15 11.43
CA VAL A 39 40.68 19.13 12.89
C VAL A 39 42.05 18.91 13.51
N ASN A 40 42.74 17.83 13.11
CA ASN A 40 44.01 17.40 13.71
C ASN A 40 45.25 17.72 12.84
N GLY A 41 45.08 18.16 11.59
CA GLY A 41 46.16 18.49 10.67
C GLY A 41 46.90 17.31 10.06
N GLU A 42 46.47 16.07 10.33
CA GLU A 42 47.11 14.87 9.80
C GLU A 42 46.87 14.70 8.29
N ARG A 43 47.85 14.10 7.60
CA ARG A 43 47.73 13.73 6.19
C ARG A 43 46.98 12.41 6.05
N ILE A 44 45.86 12.42 5.32
CA ILE A 44 45.05 11.25 5.03
C ILE A 44 45.14 10.88 3.54
N GLN A 45 45.18 9.58 3.23
CA GLN A 45 45.25 9.11 1.85
C GLN A 45 43.91 9.33 1.13
N ILE A 46 43.96 9.67 -0.16
CA ILE A 46 42.77 9.77 -1.01
C ILE A 46 42.69 8.56 -1.94
N TRP A 47 41.55 7.87 -1.88
CA TRP A 47 41.25 6.67 -2.68
C TRP A 47 40.04 6.93 -3.57
N ALA A 48 40.02 6.30 -4.75
CA ALA A 48 38.79 6.15 -5.55
C ALA A 48 38.26 4.73 -5.35
N SER A 49 36.96 4.60 -5.09
CA SER A 49 36.30 3.32 -4.85
C SER A 49 34.86 3.33 -5.38
N ASP A 50 34.36 2.16 -5.77
CA ASP A 50 33.06 1.98 -6.41
C ASP A 50 31.87 1.98 -5.44
N TYR A 51 32.09 1.78 -4.12
CA TYR A 51 31.00 1.90 -3.14
C TYR A 51 30.65 3.36 -2.79
N VAL A 52 31.47 4.32 -3.22
CA VAL A 52 31.18 5.76 -3.11
C VAL A 52 30.43 6.19 -4.37
N LEU A 53 29.18 6.64 -4.19
CA LEU A 53 28.31 7.07 -5.28
C LEU A 53 28.58 8.53 -5.62
N ALA A 54 28.95 8.80 -6.87
CA ALA A 54 29.31 10.15 -7.33
C ALA A 54 28.12 11.13 -7.32
N ASP A 55 26.89 10.59 -7.41
CA ASP A 55 25.64 11.34 -7.46
C ASP A 55 24.91 11.40 -6.11
N TYR A 56 25.57 11.00 -5.02
CA TYR A 56 25.06 11.09 -3.66
C TYR A 56 25.97 11.93 -2.77
N GLY A 57 25.39 12.90 -2.06
CA GLY A 57 26.16 13.88 -1.29
C GLY A 57 27.08 14.68 -2.21
N THR A 58 28.37 14.75 -1.88
CA THR A 58 29.38 15.44 -2.70
C THR A 58 30.15 14.51 -3.64
N GLY A 59 29.77 13.23 -3.73
CA GLY A 59 30.55 12.21 -4.44
C GLY A 59 31.87 11.83 -3.77
N ALA A 60 32.09 12.30 -2.54
CA ALA A 60 33.25 11.99 -1.71
C ALA A 60 32.79 11.79 -0.26
N ILE A 61 33.42 10.87 0.46
CA ILE A 61 33.15 10.61 1.87
C ILE A 61 34.45 10.66 2.67
N MET A 62 34.35 10.96 3.97
CA MET A 62 35.40 10.64 4.91
C MET A 62 35.18 9.20 5.39
N ALA A 63 36.20 8.36 5.27
CA ALA A 63 36.12 6.99 5.77
C ALA A 63 36.46 6.95 7.27
N VAL A 64 35.62 6.31 8.08
CA VAL A 64 35.84 6.13 9.52
C VAL A 64 35.75 4.62 9.86
N PRO A 65 36.80 3.83 9.55
CA PRO A 65 36.73 2.37 9.57
C PRO A 65 36.33 1.74 10.90
N ALA A 66 36.60 2.38 12.03
CA ALA A 66 36.20 1.81 13.32
C ALA A 66 34.67 1.85 13.54
N HIS A 67 33.94 2.72 12.83
CA HIS A 67 32.55 3.07 13.13
C HIS A 67 31.59 2.99 11.92
N ASP A 68 32.09 2.75 10.69
CA ASP A 68 31.27 2.36 9.53
C ASP A 68 31.75 1.02 8.97
N GLN A 69 30.84 0.05 8.80
CA GLN A 69 31.18 -1.30 8.38
C GLN A 69 31.75 -1.35 6.95
N ARG A 70 31.27 -0.52 6.02
CA ARG A 70 31.76 -0.50 4.64
C ARG A 70 33.18 0.06 4.60
N ASP A 71 33.44 1.08 5.42
CA ASP A 71 34.77 1.65 5.59
C ASP A 71 35.73 0.66 6.25
N LEU A 72 35.26 -0.13 7.23
CA LEU A 72 36.03 -1.21 7.86
C LEU A 72 36.42 -2.29 6.85
N ASP A 73 35.45 -2.78 6.08
CA ASP A 73 35.68 -3.80 5.06
C ASP A 73 36.69 -3.32 4.02
N PHE A 74 36.57 -2.06 3.60
CA PHE A 74 37.52 -1.43 2.68
C PHE A 74 38.91 -1.30 3.31
N ALA A 75 38.99 -0.79 4.54
CA ALA A 75 40.25 -0.65 5.24
C ALA A 75 40.96 -1.99 5.44
N ARG A 76 40.22 -3.06 5.77
CA ARG A 76 40.78 -4.41 5.89
C ARG A 76 41.25 -4.96 4.54
N ALA A 77 40.48 -4.78 3.47
CA ALA A 77 40.83 -5.24 2.13
C ALA A 77 42.14 -4.59 1.62
N PHE A 78 42.38 -3.33 1.97
CA PHE A 78 43.54 -2.56 1.52
C PHE A 78 44.59 -2.32 2.62
N SER A 79 44.46 -2.98 3.78
CA SER A 79 45.37 -2.84 4.93
C SER A 79 45.57 -1.38 5.38
N LEU A 80 44.49 -0.60 5.41
CA LEU A 80 44.47 0.80 5.85
C LEU A 80 44.28 0.89 7.37
N PRO A 81 44.68 2.02 7.99
CA PRO A 81 44.53 2.22 9.43
C PRO A 81 43.07 2.19 9.88
N VAL A 82 42.82 1.51 11.01
CA VAL A 82 41.54 1.53 11.73
C VAL A 82 41.79 2.25 13.05
N ARG A 83 41.17 3.43 13.24
CA ARG A 83 41.36 4.28 14.43
C ARG A 83 40.06 4.41 15.19
N ILE A 84 40.08 4.00 16.46
CA ILE A 84 38.94 4.08 17.37
C ILE A 84 38.84 5.52 17.90
N VAL A 85 37.71 6.17 17.65
CA VAL A 85 37.40 7.53 18.12
C VAL A 85 36.14 7.62 18.98
N VAL A 86 35.39 6.52 19.09
CA VAL A 86 34.30 6.31 20.04
C VAL A 86 34.61 5.05 20.82
N ASP A 87 34.48 5.11 22.15
CA ASP A 87 34.76 3.95 23.00
C ASP A 87 33.86 2.76 22.60
N ALA A 88 34.52 1.64 22.35
CA ALA A 88 34.01 0.52 21.58
C ALA A 88 33.99 -0.79 22.38
N GLY A 89 34.67 -0.84 23.54
CA GLY A 89 34.89 -2.07 24.33
C GLY A 89 35.82 -3.10 23.67
N GLU A 90 35.59 -3.44 22.40
CA GLU A 90 36.39 -4.36 21.58
C GLU A 90 37.00 -3.64 20.36
N ASP A 91 38.13 -4.13 19.84
CA ASP A 91 38.83 -3.52 18.70
C ASP A 91 38.22 -3.97 17.35
N PRO A 92 37.59 -3.08 16.56
CA PRO A 92 37.02 -3.40 15.25
C PRO A 92 38.02 -3.99 14.25
N ALA A 93 39.29 -3.62 14.36
CA ALA A 93 40.33 -4.17 13.50
C ALA A 93 40.49 -5.69 13.70
N VAL A 94 40.26 -6.15 14.94
CA VAL A 94 40.32 -7.57 15.31
C VAL A 94 38.99 -8.26 15.03
N THR A 95 37.88 -7.71 15.52
CA THR A 95 36.56 -8.34 15.42
C THR A 95 36.02 -8.38 13.99
N GLY A 96 36.38 -7.40 13.16
CA GLY A 96 35.81 -7.22 11.83
C GLY A 96 34.40 -6.64 11.84
N VAL A 97 33.95 -6.16 13.00
CA VAL A 97 32.65 -5.52 13.17
C VAL A 97 32.89 -4.09 13.61
N ALA A 98 32.39 -3.12 12.83
CA ALA A 98 32.44 -1.72 13.20
C ALA A 98 31.56 -1.47 14.44
N THR A 99 32.02 -0.62 15.34
CA THR A 99 31.29 -0.35 16.58
C THR A 99 30.21 0.70 16.39
N ALA A 100 29.16 0.60 17.22
CA ALA A 100 28.08 1.57 17.25
C ALA A 100 28.55 2.92 17.83
N ASP A 101 27.96 4.02 17.36
CA ASP A 101 28.32 5.40 17.71
C ASP A 101 27.85 5.87 19.11
N ASP A 102 27.57 4.95 20.05
CA ASP A 102 26.85 5.27 21.30
C ASP A 102 27.77 5.48 22.52
N GLY A 103 29.09 5.26 22.37
CA GLY A 103 30.08 5.47 23.42
C GLY A 103 30.54 6.94 23.57
N PRO A 104 31.25 7.29 24.66
CA PRO A 104 31.96 8.56 24.74
C PRO A 104 33.07 8.63 23.68
N HIS A 105 33.33 9.82 23.15
CA HIS A 105 34.45 10.03 22.23
C HIS A 105 35.79 9.84 22.95
N VAL A 106 36.74 9.23 22.26
CA VAL A 106 38.11 8.98 22.72
C VAL A 106 39.08 9.30 21.58
N ASN A 107 40.36 9.55 21.89
CA ASN A 107 41.40 9.86 20.89
C ASN A 107 41.03 11.00 19.92
N SER A 108 40.16 11.91 20.37
CA SER A 108 39.48 12.95 19.60
C SER A 108 39.76 14.36 20.12
N GLY A 109 40.68 14.51 21.08
CA GLY A 109 41.18 15.80 21.54
C GLY A 109 40.11 16.60 22.28
N PRO A 110 39.67 17.77 21.77
CA PRO A 110 38.66 18.59 22.47
C PRO A 110 37.29 17.91 22.62
N LEU A 111 37.05 16.79 21.94
CA LEU A 111 35.80 16.03 22.05
C LEU A 111 35.87 14.88 23.05
N ASP A 112 37.03 14.58 23.63
CA ASP A 112 37.19 13.42 24.51
C ASP A 112 36.23 13.49 25.71
N GLY A 113 35.52 12.39 25.96
CA GLY A 113 34.51 12.26 27.01
C GLY A 113 33.10 12.72 26.65
N LEU A 114 32.90 13.39 25.50
CA LEU A 114 31.58 13.82 25.05
C LEU A 114 30.76 12.67 24.46
N GLY A 115 29.46 12.69 24.70
CA GLY A 115 28.50 11.80 24.02
C GLY A 115 28.23 12.25 22.57
N LYS A 116 27.56 11.41 21.78
CA LYS A 116 27.30 11.63 20.34
C LYS A 116 26.73 13.01 19.99
N ALA A 117 25.65 13.42 20.65
CA ALA A 117 24.98 14.69 20.34
C ALA A 117 25.88 15.90 20.65
N GLU A 118 26.47 15.93 21.85
CA GLU A 118 27.36 17.01 22.29
C GLU A 118 28.61 17.11 21.40
N ALA A 119 29.17 15.96 20.98
CA ALA A 119 30.32 15.92 20.10
C ALA A 119 30.01 16.41 18.67
N ILE A 120 28.82 16.11 18.14
CA ILE A 120 28.36 16.65 16.84
C ILE A 120 28.28 18.17 16.92
N ASP A 121 27.60 18.72 17.94
CA ASP A 121 27.45 20.16 18.11
C ASP A 121 28.81 20.86 18.27
N ALA A 122 29.70 20.30 19.11
CA ALA A 122 31.05 20.83 19.31
C ALA A 122 31.91 20.78 18.04
N MET A 123 31.83 19.69 17.26
CA MET A 123 32.56 19.55 16.00
C MET A 123 32.05 20.52 14.94
N LEU A 124 30.74 20.72 14.82
CA LEU A 124 30.16 21.69 13.90
C LEU A 124 30.63 23.11 14.22
N ALA A 125 30.57 23.52 15.51
CA ALA A 125 31.06 24.81 15.95
C ALA A 125 32.56 25.00 15.66
N LEU A 126 33.38 23.97 15.88
CA LEU A 126 34.81 24.00 15.61
C LEU A 126 35.13 24.16 14.10
N LEU A 127 34.41 23.45 13.24
CA LEU A 127 34.59 23.53 11.78
C LEU A 127 34.12 24.87 11.23
N GLU A 128 33.03 25.43 11.76
CA GLU A 128 32.53 26.76 11.40
C GLU A 128 33.51 27.86 11.83
N GLU A 129 34.00 27.83 13.08
CA GLU A 129 34.98 28.80 13.60
C GLU A 129 36.25 28.83 12.74
N ARG A 130 36.68 27.65 12.27
CA ARG A 130 37.86 27.50 11.41
C ARG A 130 37.60 27.81 9.94
N GLY A 131 36.35 27.97 9.52
CA GLY A 131 35.96 28.14 8.12
C GLY A 131 36.25 26.93 7.24
N THR A 132 36.32 25.73 7.82
CA THR A 132 36.67 24.47 7.13
C THR A 132 35.49 23.52 6.95
N GLY A 133 34.30 23.89 7.44
CA GLY A 133 33.06 23.16 7.21
C GLY A 133 31.84 23.96 7.63
N THR A 134 30.68 23.54 7.12
CA THR A 134 29.36 24.08 7.48
C THR A 134 28.37 22.92 7.57
N PRO A 135 27.31 23.02 8.41
CA PRO A 135 26.24 22.04 8.43
C PRO A 135 25.54 21.97 7.07
N ALA A 136 25.15 20.76 6.68
CA ALA A 136 24.39 20.52 5.46
C ALA A 136 23.33 19.45 5.70
N VAL A 137 22.15 19.64 5.12
CA VAL A 137 21.09 18.63 5.09
C VAL A 137 21.15 17.93 3.74
N ASN A 138 21.34 16.61 3.76
CA ASN A 138 21.37 15.79 2.56
C ASN A 138 20.12 14.92 2.46
N TYR A 139 19.60 14.76 1.25
CA TYR A 139 18.50 13.87 0.94
C TYR A 139 19.01 12.68 0.13
N ARG A 140 18.50 11.49 0.44
CA ARG A 140 18.67 10.32 -0.42
C ARG A 140 17.88 10.41 -1.72
N LEU A 141 16.79 11.17 -1.70
CA LEU A 141 15.99 11.46 -2.88
C LEU A 141 16.84 12.23 -3.90
N ARG A 142 16.83 11.77 -5.15
CA ARG A 142 17.44 12.45 -6.30
C ARG A 142 16.36 13.13 -7.11
N ASP A 143 16.75 14.09 -7.95
CA ASP A 143 15.86 14.67 -8.94
C ASP A 143 15.30 13.62 -9.89
N TRP A 144 14.09 13.86 -10.37
CA TRP A 144 13.40 12.92 -11.23
C TRP A 144 13.84 13.07 -12.69
N LEU A 145 14.63 12.10 -13.16
CA LEU A 145 14.95 11.97 -14.58
C LEU A 145 13.71 11.51 -15.36
N ILE A 146 13.05 12.45 -16.05
CA ILE A 146 11.84 12.17 -16.84
C ILE A 146 12.13 11.77 -18.29
N SER A 147 13.28 12.12 -18.86
CA SER A 147 13.56 11.86 -20.28
C SER A 147 13.81 10.37 -20.56
N ARG A 148 13.25 9.85 -21.64
CA ARG A 148 13.37 8.46 -22.09
C ARG A 148 13.74 8.44 -23.57
N GLN A 149 14.81 7.69 -23.89
CA GLN A 149 15.22 7.40 -25.26
C GLN A 149 14.35 6.31 -25.87
N ARG A 150 13.03 6.55 -25.95
CA ARG A 150 11.99 5.63 -26.39
C ARG A 150 11.00 6.36 -27.30
N TYR A 151 10.42 5.61 -28.22
CA TYR A 151 9.40 6.13 -29.14
C TYR A 151 8.04 6.34 -28.46
N TRP A 152 7.57 5.35 -27.69
CA TRP A 152 6.22 5.37 -27.13
C TRP A 152 6.16 6.10 -25.79
N GLY A 153 5.97 7.42 -25.85
CA GLY A 153 5.78 8.30 -24.71
C GLY A 153 5.41 9.71 -25.17
N THR A 154 5.07 10.57 -24.22
CA THR A 154 4.69 11.97 -24.49
C THR A 154 5.92 12.76 -24.94
N PRO A 155 5.96 13.39 -26.14
CA PRO A 155 7.10 14.20 -26.56
C PRO A 155 7.37 15.37 -25.62
N ILE A 156 8.66 15.62 -25.31
CA ILE A 156 9.06 16.74 -24.46
C ILE A 156 8.93 18.05 -25.26
N PRO A 157 8.20 19.07 -24.78
CA PRO A 157 7.90 20.29 -25.55
C PRO A 157 9.06 21.30 -25.54
N ILE A 158 10.26 20.85 -25.90
CA ILE A 158 11.49 21.64 -26.01
C ILE A 158 12.05 21.53 -27.43
N ILE A 159 12.65 22.62 -27.93
CA ILE A 159 13.40 22.72 -29.18
C ILE A 159 14.83 23.15 -28.84
N HIS A 160 15.81 22.42 -29.37
CA HIS A 160 17.24 22.68 -29.25
C HIS A 160 17.73 23.50 -30.43
N CYS A 161 18.20 24.72 -30.18
CA CYS A 161 18.72 25.65 -31.17
C CYS A 161 20.18 26.02 -30.86
N ASP A 162 21.09 25.90 -31.82
CA ASP A 162 22.52 26.20 -31.65
C ASP A 162 22.79 27.65 -31.24
N THR A 163 21.90 28.58 -31.59
CA THR A 163 22.04 30.00 -31.24
C THR A 163 21.31 30.37 -29.94
N CYS A 164 20.12 29.82 -29.71
CA CYS A 164 19.25 30.23 -28.60
C CYS A 164 19.33 29.29 -27.37
N GLY A 165 19.91 28.10 -27.50
CA GLY A 165 19.85 27.03 -26.51
C GLY A 165 18.51 26.29 -26.54
N GLU A 166 18.06 25.86 -25.37
CA GLU A 166 16.76 25.21 -25.15
C GLU A 166 15.62 26.24 -25.21
N VAL A 167 14.63 26.00 -26.06
CA VAL A 167 13.48 26.89 -26.25
C VAL A 167 12.19 26.08 -26.13
N ALA A 168 11.28 26.52 -25.27
CA ALA A 168 9.98 25.87 -25.13
C ALA A 168 9.14 25.99 -26.42
N VAL A 169 8.38 24.94 -26.72
CA VAL A 169 7.40 24.98 -27.82
C VAL A 169 6.25 25.92 -27.45
N PRO A 170 5.84 26.85 -28.35
CA PRO A 170 4.70 27.73 -28.13
C PRO A 170 3.39 26.97 -27.86
N GLU A 171 2.53 27.53 -27.01
CA GLU A 171 1.26 26.90 -26.60
C GLU A 171 0.33 26.60 -27.78
N ASP A 172 0.29 27.48 -28.79
CA ASP A 172 -0.50 27.31 -30.01
C ASP A 172 0.03 26.24 -30.97
N GLN A 173 1.22 25.68 -30.68
CA GLN A 173 1.82 24.56 -31.40
C GLN A 173 1.70 23.23 -30.65
N LEU A 174 1.08 23.23 -29.46
CA LEU A 174 0.76 22.02 -28.72
C LEU A 174 -0.54 21.38 -29.24
N PRO A 175 -0.69 20.05 -29.14
CA PRO A 175 0.32 19.09 -28.70
C PRO A 175 1.33 18.75 -29.80
N ILE A 176 2.57 18.39 -29.41
CA ILE A 176 3.50 17.76 -30.33
C ILE A 176 3.08 16.30 -30.50
N VAL A 177 2.49 15.99 -31.65
CA VAL A 177 2.00 14.63 -31.96
C VAL A 177 3.19 13.76 -32.39
N LEU A 178 3.25 12.52 -31.87
CA LEU A 178 4.23 11.53 -32.32
C LEU A 178 4.12 11.30 -33.84
N PRO A 179 5.25 11.16 -34.56
CA PRO A 179 5.22 10.83 -35.98
C PRO A 179 4.73 9.38 -36.19
N SER A 180 4.46 8.98 -37.44
CA SER A 180 4.21 7.57 -37.74
C SER A 180 5.41 6.71 -37.36
N ALA A 181 5.16 5.53 -36.78
CA ALA A 181 6.19 4.53 -36.51
C ALA A 181 6.67 3.80 -37.77
N GLU A 182 5.96 3.94 -38.89
CA GLU A 182 6.28 3.24 -40.13
C GLU A 182 7.68 3.62 -40.63
N GLY A 183 8.52 2.61 -40.87
CA GLY A 183 9.90 2.81 -41.32
C GLY A 183 10.92 3.15 -40.22
N LEU A 184 10.48 3.40 -38.97
CA LEU A 184 11.40 3.62 -37.85
C LEU A 184 11.87 2.29 -37.24
N ASP A 185 13.17 2.21 -36.92
CA ASP A 185 13.70 1.11 -36.11
C ASP A 185 13.44 1.39 -34.63
N LEU A 186 12.40 0.75 -34.08
CA LEU A 186 11.97 0.95 -32.70
C LEU A 186 12.83 0.19 -31.67
N LYS A 187 13.84 -0.57 -32.10
CA LYS A 187 14.70 -1.29 -31.17
C LYS A 187 15.57 -0.29 -30.39
N PRO A 188 15.67 -0.44 -29.05
CA PRO A 188 16.55 0.42 -28.26
C PRO A 188 18.01 0.17 -28.63
N LYS A 189 18.67 1.19 -29.18
CA LYS A 189 20.10 1.15 -29.55
C LYS A 189 20.95 2.19 -28.81
N GLY A 190 20.45 2.71 -27.69
CA GLY A 190 21.11 3.76 -26.91
C GLY A 190 20.85 5.20 -27.40
N ALA A 191 19.99 5.37 -28.41
CA ALA A 191 19.45 6.66 -28.84
C ALA A 191 17.94 6.54 -29.08
N SER A 192 17.21 7.65 -28.98
CA SER A 192 15.76 7.66 -29.21
C SER A 192 15.44 7.34 -30.68
N PRO A 193 14.45 6.48 -30.98
CA PRO A 193 13.99 6.26 -32.35
C PRO A 193 13.48 7.53 -33.04
N LEU A 194 13.00 8.53 -32.27
CA LEU A 194 12.53 9.81 -32.82
C LEU A 194 13.67 10.65 -33.41
N GLY A 195 14.92 10.41 -33.00
CA GLY A 195 16.08 11.06 -33.62
C GLY A 195 16.29 10.68 -35.08
N ALA A 196 15.80 9.52 -35.50
CA ALA A 196 15.83 9.09 -36.91
C ALA A 196 14.69 9.69 -37.75
N ALA A 197 13.65 10.26 -37.11
CA ALA A 197 12.53 10.90 -37.78
C ALA A 197 12.86 12.36 -38.12
N THR A 198 13.87 12.58 -38.98
CA THR A 198 14.43 13.92 -39.26
C THR A 198 13.42 14.94 -39.77
N GLU A 199 12.42 14.51 -40.56
CA GLU A 199 11.34 15.39 -41.02
C GLU A 199 10.44 15.86 -39.87
N TRP A 200 10.26 15.05 -38.83
CA TRP A 200 9.49 15.40 -37.64
C TRP A 200 10.31 16.22 -36.65
N SER A 201 11.59 15.89 -36.45
CA SER A 201 12.42 16.57 -35.45
C SER A 201 12.94 17.93 -35.93
N SER A 202 13.15 18.13 -37.24
CA SER A 202 13.67 19.38 -37.79
C SER A 202 12.58 20.46 -37.87
N VAL A 203 12.74 21.54 -37.12
CA VAL A 203 11.78 22.66 -37.06
C VAL A 203 12.53 24.00 -36.98
N PRO A 204 11.94 25.11 -37.45
CA PRO A 204 12.52 26.43 -37.18
C PRO A 204 12.45 26.75 -35.69
N CYS A 205 13.49 27.38 -35.16
CA CYS A 205 13.49 27.90 -33.79
C CYS A 205 12.37 28.95 -33.66
N PRO A 206 11.45 28.83 -32.68
CA PRO A 206 10.35 29.78 -32.53
C PRO A 206 10.83 31.17 -32.06
N ARG A 207 12.09 31.30 -31.63
CA ARG A 207 12.69 32.56 -31.17
C ARG A 207 13.43 33.32 -32.27
N CYS A 208 14.28 32.65 -33.06
CA CYS A 208 15.12 33.30 -34.07
C CYS A 208 14.86 32.85 -35.52
N GLY A 209 14.06 31.81 -35.74
CA GLY A 209 13.75 31.27 -37.07
C GLY A 209 14.81 30.36 -37.68
N GLU A 210 16.01 30.26 -37.08
CA GLU A 210 17.09 29.37 -37.55
C GLU A 210 16.71 27.89 -37.44
N PRO A 211 17.32 26.99 -38.24
CA PRO A 211 17.12 25.55 -38.11
C PRO A 211 17.42 25.07 -36.69
N ALA A 212 16.50 24.25 -36.15
CA ALA A 212 16.58 23.69 -34.81
C ALA A 212 16.00 22.27 -34.80
N VAL A 213 16.16 21.58 -33.67
CA VAL A 213 15.74 20.18 -33.52
C VAL A 213 14.83 20.06 -32.30
N ARG A 214 13.64 19.49 -32.45
CA ARG A 214 12.78 19.10 -31.32
C ARG A 214 13.56 18.16 -30.39
N ASP A 215 13.26 18.22 -29.10
CA ASP A 215 13.69 17.16 -28.21
C ASP A 215 13.16 15.82 -28.71
N THR A 216 14.07 14.85 -28.85
CA THR A 216 13.75 13.53 -29.40
C THR A 216 13.46 12.51 -28.32
N ASP A 217 13.65 12.86 -27.05
CA ASP A 217 13.24 12.04 -25.94
C ASP A 217 11.74 12.24 -25.65
N THR A 218 11.17 11.21 -25.03
CA THR A 218 9.81 11.24 -24.51
C THR A 218 9.83 11.29 -22.99
N MET A 219 8.74 11.76 -22.39
CA MET A 219 8.55 11.73 -20.95
C MET A 219 8.30 10.30 -20.47
N ASP A 220 8.82 10.00 -19.28
CA ASP A 220 8.54 8.79 -18.55
C ASP A 220 7.04 8.65 -18.23
N THR A 221 6.52 7.43 -18.26
CA THR A 221 5.09 7.13 -18.03
C THR A 221 4.60 7.55 -16.64
N PHE A 222 5.49 7.74 -15.67
CA PHE A 222 5.10 8.28 -14.37
C PHE A 222 4.68 9.75 -14.44
N VAL A 223 5.10 10.52 -15.45
CA VAL A 223 4.59 11.89 -15.66
C VAL A 223 3.09 11.86 -15.87
N ASP A 224 2.60 11.07 -16.82
CA ASP A 224 1.17 10.96 -17.13
C ASP A 224 0.35 10.44 -15.92
N SER A 225 0.86 9.40 -15.25
CA SER A 225 0.18 8.80 -14.09
C SER A 225 0.29 9.60 -12.79
N SER A 226 1.04 10.71 -12.76
CA SER A 226 1.14 11.56 -11.56
C SER A 226 -0.04 12.51 -11.36
N TRP A 227 -0.89 12.67 -12.38
CA TRP A 227 -1.99 13.65 -12.35
C TRP A 227 -3.29 13.16 -13.02
N TYR A 228 -3.35 11.92 -13.49
CA TYR A 228 -4.53 11.36 -14.17
C TYR A 228 -5.84 11.45 -13.37
N TYR A 229 -5.77 11.36 -12.02
CA TYR A 229 -6.92 11.50 -11.14
C TYR A 229 -7.53 12.91 -11.19
N LEU A 230 -6.74 13.95 -11.49
CA LEU A 230 -7.24 15.30 -11.76
C LEU A 230 -7.96 15.35 -13.11
N ARG A 231 -7.40 14.67 -14.12
CA ARG A 231 -7.97 14.64 -15.48
C ARG A 231 -9.31 13.90 -15.53
N TYR A 232 -9.54 12.89 -14.68
CA TYR A 232 -10.82 12.17 -14.65
C TYR A 232 -12.02 13.05 -14.32
N VAL A 233 -11.81 14.17 -13.63
CA VAL A 233 -12.87 15.12 -13.31
C VAL A 233 -13.33 15.89 -14.55
N ASP A 234 -12.47 16.04 -15.56
CA ASP A 234 -12.79 16.71 -16.81
C ASP A 234 -12.07 16.10 -18.04
N PRO A 235 -12.38 14.85 -18.41
CA PRO A 235 -11.54 14.09 -19.34
C PRO A 235 -11.65 14.56 -20.79
N THR A 236 -12.73 15.29 -21.13
CA THR A 236 -13.07 15.69 -22.50
C THR A 236 -12.75 17.15 -22.82
N ASP A 237 -12.31 17.97 -21.86
CA ASP A 237 -11.96 19.37 -22.13
C ASP A 237 -10.64 19.43 -22.92
N ALA A 238 -10.72 19.85 -24.19
CA ALA A 238 -9.57 19.97 -25.08
C ALA A 238 -8.79 21.29 -24.92
N THR A 239 -9.27 22.21 -24.08
CA THR A 239 -8.73 23.57 -23.94
C THR A 239 -7.84 23.75 -22.71
N ARG A 240 -7.92 22.85 -21.73
CA ARG A 240 -7.15 22.90 -20.48
C ARG A 240 -6.89 21.50 -19.95
N ALA A 241 -5.93 21.37 -19.03
CA ALA A 241 -5.63 20.10 -18.36
C ALA A 241 -6.80 19.62 -17.49
N PHE A 242 -7.42 20.50 -16.71
CA PHE A 242 -8.63 20.26 -15.91
C PHE A 242 -9.26 21.60 -15.48
N ASP A 243 -10.52 21.58 -15.07
CA ASP A 243 -11.20 22.73 -14.46
C ASP A 243 -10.98 22.74 -12.93
N PRO A 244 -10.31 23.75 -12.35
CA PRO A 244 -10.09 23.84 -10.91
C PRO A 244 -11.39 23.81 -10.09
N ALA A 245 -12.50 24.33 -10.61
CA ALA A 245 -13.77 24.33 -9.90
C ALA A 245 -14.33 22.91 -9.74
N LYS A 246 -14.26 22.09 -10.80
CA LYS A 246 -14.67 20.69 -10.73
C LYS A 246 -13.70 19.88 -9.86
N VAL A 247 -12.40 20.16 -9.95
CA VAL A 247 -11.40 19.50 -9.08
C VAL A 247 -11.69 19.78 -7.60
N ALA A 248 -12.05 21.02 -7.24
CA ALA A 248 -12.40 21.36 -5.86
C ALA A 248 -13.69 20.68 -5.35
N GLU A 249 -14.57 20.23 -6.25
CA GLU A 249 -15.78 19.48 -5.90
C GLU A 249 -15.47 18.01 -5.58
N TRP A 250 -14.57 17.38 -6.35
CA TRP A 250 -14.33 15.94 -6.32
C TRP A 250 -13.08 15.50 -5.56
N LEU A 251 -12.13 16.41 -5.33
CA LEU A 251 -10.80 16.08 -4.79
C LEU A 251 -10.49 16.83 -3.50
N PRO A 252 -9.61 16.28 -2.63
CA PRO A 252 -8.75 15.10 -2.83
C PRO A 252 -9.51 13.78 -2.91
N VAL A 253 -8.89 12.74 -3.50
CA VAL A 253 -9.51 11.41 -3.59
C VAL A 253 -9.72 10.87 -2.18
N ASP A 254 -10.95 10.53 -1.80
CA ASP A 254 -11.25 10.02 -0.47
C ASP A 254 -10.54 8.69 -0.16
N GLN A 255 -10.58 7.76 -1.13
CA GLN A 255 -9.98 6.44 -1.00
C GLN A 255 -9.25 6.04 -2.28
N TYR A 256 -7.93 5.87 -2.18
CA TYR A 256 -7.10 5.33 -3.24
C TYR A 256 -6.76 3.86 -2.96
N VAL A 257 -6.90 2.99 -3.95
CA VAL A 257 -6.59 1.55 -3.83
C VAL A 257 -5.53 1.18 -4.87
N GLY A 258 -4.37 0.71 -4.44
CA GLY A 258 -3.28 0.36 -5.33
C GLY A 258 -2.18 -0.47 -4.66
N GLY A 259 -1.53 -1.35 -5.41
CA GLY A 259 -0.55 -2.28 -4.84
C GLY A 259 0.68 -1.58 -4.24
N VAL A 260 1.28 -2.19 -3.21
CA VAL A 260 2.45 -1.66 -2.49
C VAL A 260 3.66 -1.41 -3.39
N THR A 261 3.73 -2.07 -4.55
CA THR A 261 4.78 -1.87 -5.57
C THR A 261 4.89 -0.42 -6.07
N HIS A 262 3.86 0.42 -5.84
CA HIS A 262 3.85 1.83 -6.22
C HIS A 262 4.25 2.80 -5.10
N ALA A 263 4.64 2.31 -3.92
CA ALA A 263 4.93 3.11 -2.72
C ALA A 263 5.97 4.23 -2.94
N ILE A 264 7.10 3.92 -3.59
CA ILE A 264 8.21 4.87 -3.76
C ILE A 264 8.29 5.51 -5.15
N LEU A 265 7.36 5.17 -6.05
CA LEU A 265 7.31 5.68 -7.42
C LEU A 265 6.04 6.53 -7.60
N HIS A 266 5.01 5.96 -8.22
CA HIS A 266 3.76 6.65 -8.54
C HIS A 266 3.15 7.41 -7.34
N LEU A 267 3.13 6.83 -6.14
CA LEU A 267 2.58 7.52 -4.96
C LEU A 267 3.43 8.72 -4.55
N LEU A 268 4.75 8.65 -4.67
CA LEU A 268 5.63 9.79 -4.43
C LEU A 268 5.46 10.88 -5.50
N TYR A 269 5.43 10.49 -6.78
CA TYR A 269 5.29 11.43 -7.88
C TYR A 269 3.93 12.12 -7.92
N SER A 270 2.84 11.40 -7.57
CA SER A 270 1.50 12.00 -7.46
C SER A 270 1.44 13.06 -6.36
N ARG A 271 2.08 12.80 -5.21
CA ARG A 271 2.20 13.77 -4.11
C ARG A 271 3.04 14.98 -4.50
N PHE A 272 4.14 14.75 -5.22
CA PHE A 272 4.97 15.83 -5.75
C PHE A 272 4.18 16.72 -6.72
N PHE A 273 3.52 16.12 -7.72
CA PHE A 273 2.68 16.83 -8.68
C PHE A 273 1.57 17.64 -7.98
N SER A 274 0.88 17.07 -7.00
CA SER A 274 -0.15 17.78 -6.24
C SER A 274 0.39 19.01 -5.52
N LYS A 275 1.59 18.93 -4.93
CA LYS A 275 2.22 20.06 -4.25
C LYS A 275 2.63 21.15 -5.22
N VAL A 276 3.21 20.79 -6.37
CA VAL A 276 3.53 21.74 -7.44
C VAL A 276 2.26 22.47 -7.91
N LEU A 277 1.17 21.73 -8.16
CA LEU A 277 -0.10 22.31 -8.59
C LEU A 277 -0.77 23.17 -7.50
N TYR A 278 -0.59 22.81 -6.23
CA TYR A 278 -1.03 23.62 -5.09
C TYR A 278 -0.27 24.94 -5.03
N ASP A 279 1.05 24.91 -5.17
CA ASP A 279 1.90 26.11 -5.19
C ASP A 279 1.58 27.02 -6.39
N MET A 280 1.13 26.44 -7.50
CA MET A 280 0.61 27.17 -8.66
C MET A 280 -0.82 27.71 -8.47
N GLY A 281 -1.49 27.38 -7.37
CA GLY A 281 -2.88 27.78 -7.09
C GLY A 281 -3.93 27.07 -7.95
N LEU A 282 -3.58 25.94 -8.58
CA LEU A 282 -4.49 25.16 -9.44
C LEU A 282 -5.34 24.15 -8.67
N VAL A 283 -4.92 23.80 -7.44
CA VAL A 283 -5.67 22.93 -6.52
C VAL A 283 -5.62 23.51 -5.11
N THR A 284 -6.58 23.14 -4.25
CA THR A 284 -6.72 23.65 -2.87
C THR A 284 -6.22 22.67 -1.80
N PHE A 285 -5.70 21.51 -2.21
CA PHE A 285 -5.20 20.46 -1.32
C PHE A 285 -3.72 20.17 -1.60
N ASN A 286 -2.98 19.77 -0.58
CA ASN A 286 -1.55 19.48 -0.66
C ASN A 286 -1.23 17.97 -0.68
N GLU A 287 -2.21 17.10 -0.50
CA GLU A 287 -2.10 15.64 -0.64
C GLU A 287 -3.24 15.12 -1.52
N PRO A 288 -2.98 14.30 -2.55
CA PRO A 288 -4.00 13.88 -3.52
C PRO A 288 -4.97 12.83 -3.00
N PHE A 289 -4.56 12.06 -1.99
CA PHE A 289 -5.29 10.88 -1.50
C PHE A 289 -5.47 10.98 0.02
N THR A 290 -6.71 11.06 0.48
CA THR A 290 -7.06 11.15 1.92
C THR A 290 -6.80 9.84 2.64
N ARG A 291 -7.11 8.71 1.99
CA ARG A 291 -6.86 7.36 2.49
C ARG A 291 -6.23 6.51 1.40
N LEU A 292 -5.32 5.64 1.80
CA LEU A 292 -4.64 4.68 0.93
C LEU A 292 -4.88 3.27 1.46
N LEU A 293 -5.34 2.38 0.58
CA LEU A 293 -5.40 0.95 0.82
C LEU A 293 -4.44 0.26 -0.15
N ASN A 294 -3.43 -0.41 0.38
CA ASN A 294 -2.56 -1.25 -0.42
C ASN A 294 -3.10 -2.67 -0.44
N GLN A 295 -3.70 -3.10 -1.55
CA GLN A 295 -4.16 -4.47 -1.66
C GLN A 295 -2.97 -5.45 -1.72
N GLY A 296 -3.18 -6.63 -1.13
CA GLY A 296 -2.26 -7.76 -1.25
C GLY A 296 -2.17 -8.28 -2.68
N MET A 297 -1.15 -9.08 -2.94
CA MET A 297 -0.95 -9.73 -4.22
C MET A 297 -1.83 -10.97 -4.36
N VAL A 298 -2.34 -11.21 -5.58
CA VAL A 298 -2.92 -12.50 -5.93
C VAL A 298 -1.81 -13.42 -6.43
N VAL A 299 -1.55 -14.49 -5.69
CA VAL A 299 -0.48 -15.46 -5.94
C VAL A 299 -1.07 -16.83 -6.30
N MET A 300 -0.22 -17.75 -6.75
CA MET A 300 -0.59 -19.14 -7.01
C MET A 300 0.48 -20.05 -6.41
N ASN A 301 0.09 -20.88 -5.44
CA ASN A 301 0.97 -21.76 -4.67
C ASN A 301 2.19 -21.01 -4.08
N GLY A 302 1.94 -19.89 -3.41
CA GLY A 302 2.95 -19.07 -2.76
C GLY A 302 3.88 -18.28 -3.70
N SER A 303 3.55 -18.20 -5.00
CA SER A 303 4.37 -17.50 -5.99
C SER A 303 3.56 -16.54 -6.87
N ALA A 304 4.15 -15.38 -7.20
CA ALA A 304 3.52 -14.44 -8.12
C ALA A 304 3.24 -15.10 -9.48
N MET A 305 2.02 -14.90 -9.99
CA MET A 305 1.57 -15.46 -11.26
C MET A 305 2.34 -14.85 -12.44
N SER A 306 2.89 -15.70 -13.30
CA SER A 306 3.54 -15.23 -14.54
C SER A 306 3.44 -16.27 -15.66
N LYS A 307 3.50 -15.77 -16.91
CA LYS A 307 3.60 -16.64 -18.09
C LYS A 307 4.86 -17.53 -18.02
N SER A 308 5.99 -16.98 -17.56
CA SER A 308 7.26 -17.70 -17.50
C SER A 308 7.28 -18.84 -16.48
N ARG A 309 6.43 -18.75 -15.44
CA ARG A 309 6.32 -19.79 -14.38
C ARG A 309 5.25 -20.83 -14.69
N GLY A 310 4.45 -20.66 -15.73
CA GLY A 310 3.39 -21.59 -16.12
C GLY A 310 2.21 -21.69 -15.15
N ASN A 311 2.16 -20.85 -14.12
CA ASN A 311 1.13 -20.81 -13.08
C ASN A 311 0.05 -19.75 -13.34
N LEU A 312 -0.09 -19.30 -14.59
CA LEU A 312 -1.01 -18.24 -14.96
C LEU A 312 -2.45 -18.75 -14.96
N VAL A 313 -3.29 -18.19 -14.09
CA VAL A 313 -4.74 -18.34 -14.16
C VAL A 313 -5.29 -17.23 -15.05
N ARG A 314 -6.02 -17.62 -16.10
CA ARG A 314 -6.62 -16.65 -17.02
C ARG A 314 -8.00 -16.28 -16.51
N LEU A 315 -8.20 -14.99 -16.23
CA LEU A 315 -9.50 -14.46 -15.82
C LEU A 315 -10.62 -14.82 -16.81
N SER A 316 -10.35 -14.84 -18.12
CA SER A 316 -11.32 -15.24 -19.15
C SER A 316 -11.91 -16.63 -18.92
N ASP A 317 -11.06 -17.57 -18.50
CA ASP A 317 -11.43 -18.98 -18.39
C ASP A 317 -12.27 -19.17 -17.12
N GLU A 318 -11.86 -18.52 -16.03
CA GLU A 318 -12.60 -18.49 -14.77
C GLU A 318 -13.99 -17.83 -14.91
N LEU A 319 -14.07 -16.72 -15.65
CA LEU A 319 -15.33 -16.04 -15.94
C LEU A 319 -16.29 -16.92 -16.76
N ALA A 320 -15.78 -17.65 -17.77
CA ALA A 320 -16.60 -18.52 -18.59
C ALA A 320 -17.22 -19.69 -17.80
N VAL A 321 -16.50 -20.22 -16.81
CA VAL A 321 -16.97 -21.35 -15.99
C VAL A 321 -17.87 -20.90 -14.84
N HIS A 322 -17.48 -19.84 -14.13
CA HIS A 322 -18.09 -19.47 -12.86
C HIS A 322 -19.05 -18.28 -12.96
N GLY A 323 -18.83 -17.38 -13.92
CA GLY A 323 -19.53 -16.11 -14.03
C GLY A 323 -18.90 -15.00 -13.18
N VAL A 324 -19.17 -13.75 -13.54
CA VAL A 324 -18.53 -12.55 -12.95
C VAL A 324 -18.74 -12.46 -11.44
N ASP A 325 -19.97 -12.62 -10.96
CA ASP A 325 -20.29 -12.46 -9.53
C ASP A 325 -19.62 -13.52 -8.66
N ALA A 326 -19.52 -14.76 -9.15
CA ALA A 326 -18.84 -15.81 -8.40
C ALA A 326 -17.36 -15.49 -8.22
N ILE A 327 -16.70 -14.94 -9.24
CA ILE A 327 -15.29 -14.54 -9.16
C ILE A 327 -15.11 -13.33 -8.24
N ARG A 328 -15.94 -12.29 -8.39
CA ARG A 328 -15.90 -11.10 -7.52
C ARG A 328 -16.10 -11.47 -6.06
N LEU A 329 -17.15 -12.25 -5.76
CA LEU A 329 -17.42 -12.72 -4.41
C LEU A 329 -16.26 -13.53 -3.84
N THR A 330 -15.66 -14.40 -4.65
CA THR A 330 -14.51 -15.22 -4.22
C THR A 330 -13.34 -14.35 -3.78
N MET A 331 -12.99 -13.35 -4.58
CA MET A 331 -11.87 -12.46 -4.25
C MET A 331 -12.15 -11.62 -3.01
N VAL A 332 -13.37 -11.06 -2.90
CA VAL A 332 -13.75 -10.22 -1.76
C VAL A 332 -13.88 -11.03 -0.46
N PHE A 333 -14.26 -12.30 -0.56
CA PHE A 333 -14.43 -13.18 0.60
C PHE A 333 -13.14 -13.87 1.06
N ALA A 334 -12.09 -13.88 0.23
CA ALA A 334 -10.85 -14.59 0.50
C ALA A 334 -10.17 -14.15 1.81
N GLY A 335 -10.26 -12.86 2.16
CA GLY A 335 -9.66 -12.31 3.36
C GLY A 335 -9.75 -10.79 3.40
N PRO A 336 -9.06 -10.15 4.36
CA PRO A 336 -8.80 -8.72 4.33
C PRO A 336 -8.14 -8.30 3.00
N PRO A 337 -8.48 -7.12 2.45
CA PRO A 337 -7.94 -6.68 1.17
C PRO A 337 -6.43 -6.44 1.19
N GLU A 338 -5.85 -6.12 2.35
CA GLU A 338 -4.40 -5.93 2.53
C GLU A 338 -3.58 -7.24 2.48
N ASP A 339 -4.23 -8.38 2.70
CA ASP A 339 -3.55 -9.68 2.74
C ASP A 339 -3.38 -10.27 1.34
N ASP A 340 -2.27 -10.99 1.14
CA ASP A 340 -2.06 -11.77 -0.07
C ASP A 340 -3.11 -12.89 -0.17
N VAL A 341 -3.59 -13.14 -1.39
CA VAL A 341 -4.56 -14.21 -1.68
C VAL A 341 -3.89 -15.26 -2.55
N ASP A 342 -3.81 -16.50 -2.07
CA ASP A 342 -3.45 -17.63 -2.92
C ASP A 342 -4.68 -18.13 -3.67
N TRP A 343 -4.63 -18.09 -5.00
CA TRP A 343 -5.71 -18.57 -5.84
C TRP A 343 -6.01 -20.07 -5.62
N GLY A 344 -5.02 -20.86 -5.23
CA GLY A 344 -5.20 -22.29 -4.93
C GLY A 344 -6.10 -22.55 -3.72
N ASP A 345 -6.21 -21.58 -2.81
CA ASP A 345 -6.94 -21.72 -1.54
C ASP A 345 -8.39 -21.22 -1.62
N VAL A 346 -8.78 -20.55 -2.72
CA VAL A 346 -10.12 -19.99 -2.90
C VAL A 346 -11.00 -20.86 -3.80
N SER A 347 -12.32 -20.73 -3.67
CA SER A 347 -13.27 -21.58 -4.42
C SER A 347 -14.37 -20.79 -5.14
N PRO A 348 -14.16 -20.44 -6.42
CA PRO A 348 -15.20 -19.89 -7.30
C PRO A 348 -16.48 -20.75 -7.36
N SER A 349 -16.32 -22.07 -7.32
CA SER A 349 -17.44 -23.01 -7.28
C SER A 349 -18.26 -22.90 -5.99
N GLY A 350 -17.62 -22.65 -4.85
CA GLY A 350 -18.28 -22.40 -3.57
C GLY A 350 -19.12 -21.13 -3.61
N SER A 351 -18.52 -20.04 -4.10
CA SER A 351 -19.17 -18.74 -4.31
C SER A 351 -20.40 -18.85 -5.22
N LYS A 352 -20.28 -19.54 -6.35
CA LYS A 352 -21.40 -19.80 -7.27
C LYS A 352 -22.56 -20.55 -6.59
N LYS A 353 -22.25 -21.57 -5.79
CA LYS A 353 -23.28 -22.33 -5.04
C LYS A 353 -23.96 -21.47 -3.98
N PHE A 354 -23.21 -20.60 -3.29
CA PHE A 354 -23.79 -19.67 -2.33
C PHE A 354 -24.72 -18.66 -3.01
N LEU A 355 -24.27 -18.01 -4.09
CA LEU A 355 -25.08 -17.05 -4.84
C LEU A 355 -26.38 -17.69 -5.34
N ALA A 356 -26.34 -18.93 -5.82
CA ALA A 356 -27.54 -19.67 -6.20
C ALA A 356 -28.50 -19.94 -5.02
N ARG A 357 -28.00 -20.07 -3.78
CA ARG A 357 -28.87 -20.18 -2.59
C ARG A 357 -29.48 -18.83 -2.22
N ALA A 358 -28.69 -17.76 -2.21
CA ALA A 358 -29.18 -16.40 -1.95
C ALA A 358 -30.27 -16.01 -2.95
N TRP A 359 -30.00 -16.25 -4.24
CA TRP A 359 -30.92 -15.96 -5.32
C TRP A 359 -32.27 -16.68 -5.20
N ARG A 360 -32.28 -17.95 -4.75
CA ARG A 360 -33.54 -18.69 -4.54
C ARG A 360 -34.47 -18.02 -3.54
N LEU A 361 -33.95 -17.32 -2.52
CA LEU A 361 -34.78 -16.60 -1.56
C LEU A 361 -35.75 -15.64 -2.27
N SER A 362 -35.27 -14.90 -3.28
CA SER A 362 -36.09 -13.95 -4.04
C SER A 362 -37.26 -14.60 -4.80
N GLY A 363 -37.15 -15.88 -5.15
CA GLY A 363 -38.24 -16.63 -5.80
C GLY A 363 -39.18 -17.34 -4.83
N ASP A 364 -38.76 -17.49 -3.57
CA ASP A 364 -39.53 -18.18 -2.54
C ASP A 364 -40.37 -17.22 -1.70
N VAL A 365 -40.01 -15.93 -1.62
CA VAL A 365 -40.81 -14.89 -0.94
C VAL A 365 -42.16 -14.73 -1.65
N THR A 366 -43.26 -14.78 -0.88
CA THR A 366 -44.63 -14.65 -1.41
C THR A 366 -45.43 -13.46 -0.86
N SER A 367 -44.92 -12.74 0.13
CA SER A 367 -45.54 -11.50 0.62
C SER A 367 -45.49 -10.39 -0.43
N GLU A 368 -46.38 -9.41 -0.34
CA GLU A 368 -46.43 -8.27 -1.28
C GLU A 368 -45.30 -7.26 -1.00
N VAL A 369 -44.91 -6.51 -2.04
CA VAL A 369 -43.98 -5.38 -1.90
C VAL A 369 -44.56 -4.36 -0.94
N GLY A 370 -43.75 -3.88 0.01
CA GLY A 370 -44.21 -2.92 1.02
C GLY A 370 -45.09 -3.51 2.12
N ALA A 371 -45.15 -4.85 2.26
CA ALA A 371 -45.78 -5.49 3.40
C ALA A 371 -45.25 -4.91 4.73
N ASP A 372 -46.13 -4.76 5.71
CA ASP A 372 -45.76 -4.25 7.03
C ASP A 372 -44.84 -5.24 7.75
N VAL A 373 -43.54 -4.94 7.71
CA VAL A 373 -42.50 -5.75 8.32
C VAL A 373 -42.68 -5.87 9.83
N THR A 374 -43.33 -4.92 10.50
CA THR A 374 -43.54 -4.98 11.96
C THR A 374 -44.46 -6.10 12.40
N ALA A 375 -45.28 -6.62 11.49
CA ALA A 375 -46.13 -7.79 11.72
C ALA A 375 -45.39 -9.14 11.52
N GLY A 376 -44.14 -9.12 11.06
CA GLY A 376 -43.34 -10.31 10.81
C GLY A 376 -42.64 -10.90 12.03
N ASP A 377 -42.01 -12.05 11.85
CA ASP A 377 -41.28 -12.75 12.92
C ASP A 377 -40.13 -11.91 13.50
N LEU A 378 -40.23 -11.58 14.79
CA LEU A 378 -39.28 -10.71 15.47
C LEU A 378 -37.83 -11.22 15.43
N ALA A 379 -37.62 -12.54 15.48
CA ALA A 379 -36.26 -13.10 15.48
C ALA A 379 -35.59 -12.93 14.11
N VAL A 380 -36.34 -13.12 13.01
CA VAL A 380 -35.86 -12.84 11.64
C VAL A 380 -35.57 -11.35 11.46
N ARG A 381 -36.41 -10.46 12.01
CA ARG A 381 -36.15 -9.01 11.96
C ARG A 381 -34.88 -8.62 12.72
N LYS A 382 -34.73 -9.05 13.98
CA LYS A 382 -33.52 -8.79 14.77
C LYS A 382 -32.25 -9.29 14.04
N ALA A 383 -32.31 -10.48 13.43
CA ALA A 383 -31.21 -11.01 12.63
C ALA A 383 -30.91 -10.16 11.38
N THR A 384 -31.94 -9.68 10.69
CA THR A 384 -31.81 -8.82 9.51
C THR A 384 -31.16 -7.48 9.86
N HIS A 385 -31.69 -6.76 10.86
CA HIS A 385 -31.15 -5.48 11.29
C HIS A 385 -29.71 -5.59 11.78
N ARG A 386 -29.38 -6.67 12.49
CA ARG A 386 -27.99 -6.94 12.90
C ARG A 386 -27.08 -7.20 11.72
N ALA A 387 -27.49 -8.05 10.78
CA ALA A 387 -26.68 -8.35 9.60
C ALA A 387 -26.40 -7.09 8.78
N VAL A 388 -27.39 -6.22 8.60
CA VAL A 388 -27.25 -4.92 7.92
C VAL A 388 -26.32 -3.99 8.70
N HIS A 389 -26.50 -3.86 10.01
CA HIS A 389 -25.65 -3.03 10.86
C HIS A 389 -24.18 -3.47 10.79
N ASP A 390 -23.93 -4.76 11.05
CA ASP A 390 -22.58 -5.30 11.13
C ASP A 390 -21.90 -5.33 9.76
N ALA A 391 -22.65 -5.58 8.68
CA ALA A 391 -22.13 -5.47 7.31
C ALA A 391 -21.73 -4.02 6.99
N GLY A 392 -22.55 -3.04 7.38
CA GLY A 392 -22.25 -1.62 7.18
C GLY A 392 -20.95 -1.20 7.86
N LEU A 393 -20.78 -1.56 9.14
CA LEU A 393 -19.53 -1.33 9.87
C LEU A 393 -18.32 -2.04 9.23
N ALA A 394 -18.53 -3.28 8.77
CA ALA A 394 -17.48 -4.05 8.11
C ALA A 394 -17.02 -3.38 6.80
N ILE A 395 -17.95 -2.85 5.99
CA ILE A 395 -17.64 -2.14 4.75
C ILE A 395 -16.81 -0.87 5.04
N GLU A 396 -17.25 -0.04 5.98
CA GLU A 396 -16.54 1.20 6.36
C GLU A 396 -15.13 0.94 6.90
N SER A 397 -14.93 -0.23 7.52
CA SER A 397 -13.63 -0.69 8.04
C SER A 397 -12.81 -1.52 7.06
N PHE A 398 -13.20 -1.61 5.79
CA PHE A 398 -12.55 -2.43 4.75
C PHE A 398 -12.49 -3.95 5.06
N ARG A 399 -13.35 -4.43 5.96
CA ARG A 399 -13.52 -5.86 6.29
C ARG A 399 -14.58 -6.50 5.40
N PHE A 400 -14.40 -6.43 4.09
CA PHE A 400 -15.41 -6.85 3.12
C PHE A 400 -15.79 -8.34 3.20
N ASN A 401 -14.82 -9.20 3.54
CA ASN A 401 -15.04 -10.62 3.80
C ASN A 401 -16.04 -10.84 4.97
N VAL A 402 -16.00 -9.99 5.99
CA VAL A 402 -16.95 -10.02 7.12
C VAL A 402 -18.34 -9.58 6.67
N ALA A 403 -18.46 -8.54 5.85
CA ALA A 403 -19.76 -8.13 5.29
C ALA A 403 -20.41 -9.26 4.47
N VAL A 404 -19.62 -9.96 3.66
CA VAL A 404 -20.07 -11.16 2.93
C VAL A 404 -20.49 -12.28 3.90
N ALA A 405 -19.73 -12.51 4.98
CA ALA A 405 -20.11 -13.49 5.99
C ALA A 405 -21.47 -13.18 6.64
N ARG A 406 -21.77 -11.91 6.91
CA ARG A 406 -23.09 -11.49 7.43
C ARG A 406 -24.22 -11.76 6.43
N ALA A 407 -23.99 -11.51 5.14
CA ALA A 407 -24.95 -11.91 4.10
C ALA A 407 -25.15 -13.43 4.05
N MET A 408 -24.07 -14.22 4.18
CA MET A 408 -24.17 -15.69 4.21
C MET A 408 -24.97 -16.21 5.41
N GLU A 409 -24.76 -15.64 6.59
CA GLU A 409 -25.51 -15.94 7.80
C GLU A 409 -26.99 -15.59 7.64
N LEU A 410 -27.30 -14.39 7.12
CA LEU A 410 -28.67 -13.96 6.90
C LEU A 410 -29.41 -14.84 5.88
N VAL A 411 -28.73 -15.28 4.83
CA VAL A 411 -29.29 -16.27 3.87
C VAL A 411 -29.67 -17.57 4.56
N ASN A 412 -28.85 -18.06 5.51
CA ASN A 412 -29.17 -19.28 6.26
C ASN A 412 -30.36 -19.07 7.21
N VAL A 413 -30.42 -17.92 7.90
CA VAL A 413 -31.56 -17.55 8.76
C VAL A 413 -32.85 -17.49 7.94
N THR A 414 -32.82 -16.80 6.81
CA THR A 414 -33.98 -16.61 5.91
C THR A 414 -34.44 -17.94 5.33
N ARG A 415 -33.51 -18.79 4.87
CA ARG A 415 -33.83 -20.15 4.39
C ARG A 415 -34.53 -20.98 5.46
N LYS A 416 -34.00 -20.96 6.69
CA LYS A 416 -34.59 -21.70 7.83
C LYS A 416 -36.00 -21.19 8.14
N ALA A 417 -36.21 -19.87 8.12
CA ALA A 417 -37.50 -19.25 8.32
C ALA A 417 -38.52 -19.70 7.27
N ILE A 418 -38.12 -19.77 5.99
CA ILE A 418 -38.99 -20.26 4.90
C ILE A 418 -39.30 -21.76 5.05
N ASP A 419 -38.29 -22.59 5.29
CA ASP A 419 -38.46 -24.07 5.30
C ASP A 419 -39.19 -24.59 6.54
N SER A 420 -38.96 -23.96 7.69
CA SER A 420 -39.28 -24.55 8.99
C SER A 420 -39.70 -23.54 10.05
N GLY A 421 -39.79 -22.26 9.72
CA GLY A 421 -40.17 -21.18 10.62
C GLY A 421 -41.48 -20.52 10.22
N CYS A 422 -41.50 -19.18 10.22
CA CYS A 422 -42.69 -18.37 9.92
C CYS A 422 -43.19 -18.49 8.46
N GLY A 423 -42.39 -19.05 7.56
CA GLY A 423 -42.80 -19.36 6.19
C GLY A 423 -42.61 -18.22 5.18
N PRO A 424 -42.79 -18.51 3.88
CA PRO A 424 -42.45 -17.58 2.79
C PRO A 424 -43.31 -16.32 2.68
N ALA A 425 -44.51 -16.34 3.29
CA ALA A 425 -45.45 -15.22 3.26
C ALA A 425 -45.22 -14.21 4.40
N ASP A 426 -44.32 -14.50 5.33
CA ASP A 426 -44.05 -13.62 6.47
C ASP A 426 -43.31 -12.35 6.01
N PRO A 427 -43.77 -11.13 6.40
CA PRO A 427 -43.11 -9.88 6.03
C PRO A 427 -41.63 -9.79 6.42
N ALA A 428 -41.20 -10.42 7.53
CA ALA A 428 -39.79 -10.41 7.95
C ALA A 428 -38.89 -11.22 7.00
N VAL A 429 -39.42 -12.26 6.35
CA VAL A 429 -38.68 -13.03 5.34
C VAL A 429 -38.40 -12.19 4.10
N ARG A 430 -39.36 -11.34 3.70
CA ARG A 430 -39.16 -10.36 2.62
C ARG A 430 -38.12 -9.32 3.00
N GLU A 431 -38.24 -8.71 4.19
CA GLU A 431 -37.26 -7.76 4.72
C GLU A 431 -35.83 -8.33 4.66
N ALA A 432 -35.67 -9.59 5.11
CA ALA A 432 -34.39 -10.29 5.07
C ALA A 432 -33.88 -10.53 3.64
N ALA A 433 -34.73 -10.97 2.71
CA ALA A 433 -34.35 -11.21 1.33
C ALA A 433 -33.95 -9.92 0.59
N GLU A 434 -34.67 -8.82 0.84
CA GLU A 434 -34.35 -7.48 0.33
C GLU A 434 -33.01 -6.98 0.88
N ALA A 435 -32.76 -7.13 2.18
CA ALA A 435 -31.48 -6.79 2.80
C ALA A 435 -30.32 -7.62 2.21
N VAL A 436 -30.51 -8.92 1.97
CA VAL A 436 -29.51 -9.75 1.29
C VAL A 436 -29.20 -9.23 -0.12
N ALA A 437 -30.22 -8.86 -0.90
CA ALA A 437 -30.01 -8.30 -2.23
C ALA A 437 -29.17 -7.02 -2.18
N VAL A 438 -29.48 -6.11 -1.26
CA VAL A 438 -28.71 -4.86 -1.10
C VAL A 438 -27.27 -5.12 -0.67
N ILE A 439 -27.02 -5.96 0.33
CA ILE A 439 -25.64 -6.26 0.78
C ILE A 439 -24.84 -6.93 -0.35
N LEU A 440 -25.44 -7.88 -1.06
CA LEU A 440 -24.77 -8.57 -2.16
C LEU A 440 -24.52 -7.65 -3.36
N SER A 441 -25.27 -6.57 -3.56
CA SER A 441 -25.08 -5.66 -4.70
C SER A 441 -23.67 -5.07 -4.78
N LEU A 442 -23.00 -4.91 -3.64
CA LEU A 442 -21.63 -4.39 -3.56
C LEU A 442 -20.58 -5.32 -4.18
N VAL A 443 -20.85 -6.63 -4.18
CA VAL A 443 -19.86 -7.66 -4.57
C VAL A 443 -20.35 -8.52 -5.75
N ALA A 444 -21.64 -8.80 -5.82
CA ALA A 444 -22.32 -9.64 -6.80
C ALA A 444 -23.52 -8.90 -7.42
N PRO A 445 -23.30 -7.79 -8.15
CA PRO A 445 -24.35 -6.89 -8.61
C PRO A 445 -25.37 -7.56 -9.53
N TYR A 446 -24.97 -8.48 -10.42
CA TYR A 446 -25.92 -9.07 -11.38
C TYR A 446 -26.91 -10.02 -10.69
N THR A 447 -26.43 -10.79 -9.71
CA THR A 447 -27.26 -11.67 -8.88
C THR A 447 -28.21 -10.84 -8.02
N ALA A 448 -27.70 -9.76 -7.42
CA ALA A 448 -28.48 -8.86 -6.60
C ALA A 448 -29.59 -8.14 -7.39
N GLU A 449 -29.30 -7.67 -8.61
CA GLU A 449 -30.31 -7.06 -9.49
C GLU A 449 -31.43 -8.04 -9.85
N ASP A 450 -31.10 -9.28 -10.22
CA ASP A 450 -32.14 -10.28 -10.54
C ASP A 450 -32.97 -10.64 -9.29
N MET A 451 -32.34 -10.69 -8.10
CA MET A 451 -33.07 -10.84 -6.84
C MET A 451 -34.05 -9.69 -6.60
N TRP A 452 -33.58 -8.45 -6.76
CA TRP A 452 -34.35 -7.23 -6.52
C TRP A 452 -35.57 -7.13 -7.44
N MET A 453 -35.36 -7.40 -8.74
CA MET A 453 -36.43 -7.45 -9.74
C MET A 453 -37.46 -8.55 -9.41
N ARG A 454 -37.02 -9.74 -9.00
CA ARG A 454 -37.92 -10.85 -8.61
C ARG A 454 -38.74 -10.55 -7.36
N LEU A 455 -38.16 -9.80 -6.42
CA LEU A 455 -38.85 -9.32 -5.23
C LEU A 455 -39.90 -8.25 -5.57
N GLY A 456 -39.95 -7.74 -6.80
CA GLY A 456 -40.96 -6.83 -7.32
C GLY A 456 -40.58 -5.36 -7.24
N HIS A 457 -39.30 -5.04 -7.05
CA HIS A 457 -38.82 -3.66 -6.92
C HIS A 457 -38.33 -3.06 -8.25
N GLU A 458 -38.59 -1.77 -8.40
CA GLU A 458 -37.97 -0.86 -9.36
C GLU A 458 -37.72 0.50 -8.65
N PRO A 459 -36.64 1.25 -8.94
CA PRO A 459 -35.58 0.95 -9.91
C PRO A 459 -34.53 -0.06 -9.39
N ALA A 460 -33.43 -0.19 -10.12
CA ALA A 460 -32.27 -1.04 -9.84
C ALA A 460 -31.80 -1.03 -8.37
N VAL A 461 -31.32 -2.17 -7.85
CA VAL A 461 -30.86 -2.28 -6.45
C VAL A 461 -29.71 -1.32 -6.13
N ALA A 462 -28.91 -0.96 -7.14
CA ALA A 462 -27.86 0.05 -7.03
C ALA A 462 -28.37 1.43 -6.55
N LEU A 463 -29.68 1.71 -6.67
CA LEU A 463 -30.32 2.95 -6.25
C LEU A 463 -31.19 2.79 -4.98
N ALA A 464 -31.23 1.59 -4.39
CA ALA A 464 -32.07 1.31 -3.22
C ALA A 464 -31.57 2.01 -1.93
N GLY A 465 -30.30 2.43 -1.91
CA GLY A 465 -29.64 2.92 -0.70
C GLY A 465 -29.31 1.78 0.29
N TRP A 466 -28.70 2.13 1.43
CA TRP A 466 -28.44 1.16 2.50
C TRP A 466 -29.70 0.99 3.38
N PRO A 467 -30.08 -0.23 3.80
CA PRO A 467 -31.29 -0.43 4.59
C PRO A 467 -31.18 0.26 5.95
N VAL A 468 -32.27 0.88 6.41
CA VAL A 468 -32.32 1.58 7.69
C VAL A 468 -32.29 0.58 8.83
N VAL A 469 -31.34 0.74 9.75
CA VAL A 469 -31.23 -0.10 10.94
C VAL A 469 -32.07 0.50 12.06
N ASP A 470 -32.97 -0.30 12.65
CA ASP A 470 -33.68 0.04 13.88
C ASP A 470 -32.81 -0.34 15.10
N PRO A 471 -32.34 0.64 15.89
CA PRO A 471 -31.51 0.37 17.06
C PRO A 471 -32.18 -0.50 18.12
N GLU A 472 -33.52 -0.48 18.24
CA GLU A 472 -34.25 -1.30 19.22
C GLU A 472 -34.15 -2.79 18.89
N LEU A 473 -34.03 -3.13 17.60
CA LEU A 473 -33.86 -4.49 17.12
C LEU A 473 -32.42 -5.02 17.23
N LEU A 474 -31.47 -4.14 17.55
CA LEU A 474 -30.10 -4.55 17.87
C LEU A 474 -29.93 -5.03 19.31
N VAL A 475 -30.85 -4.62 20.20
CA VAL A 475 -30.80 -4.95 21.62
C VAL A 475 -31.02 -6.46 21.82
N GLU A 476 -30.00 -7.10 22.40
CA GLU A 476 -30.11 -8.47 22.90
C GLU A 476 -30.79 -8.45 24.27
N GLU A 477 -31.78 -9.31 24.47
CA GLU A 477 -32.37 -9.52 25.80
C GLU A 477 -31.56 -10.56 26.59
N SER A 478 -30.81 -11.42 25.89
CA SER A 478 -29.84 -12.34 26.47
C SER A 478 -28.64 -12.55 25.55
N VAL A 479 -27.47 -12.81 26.14
CA VAL A 479 -26.26 -13.30 25.47
C VAL A 479 -25.88 -14.67 26.02
N THR A 480 -25.27 -15.50 25.18
CA THR A 480 -24.67 -16.75 25.65
C THR A 480 -23.31 -16.50 26.31
N CYS A 481 -23.22 -16.66 27.62
CA CYS A 481 -21.95 -16.73 28.36
C CYS A 481 -21.35 -18.14 28.27
N ILE A 482 -20.08 -18.23 27.86
CA ILE A 482 -19.31 -19.47 27.88
C ILE A 482 -18.66 -19.65 29.25
N VAL A 483 -18.92 -20.76 29.92
CA VAL A 483 -18.28 -21.09 31.20
C VAL A 483 -17.28 -22.23 31.02
N GLN A 484 -16.04 -21.97 31.45
CA GLN A 484 -14.90 -22.85 31.30
C GLN A 484 -14.35 -23.29 32.66
N VAL A 485 -13.79 -24.50 32.71
CA VAL A 485 -12.94 -24.98 33.82
C VAL A 485 -11.59 -25.39 33.25
N ALA A 486 -10.51 -24.78 33.75
CA ALA A 486 -9.15 -24.93 33.23
C ALA A 486 -9.07 -24.74 31.70
N GLY A 487 -9.76 -23.72 31.17
CA GLY A 487 -9.79 -23.39 29.74
C GLY A 487 -10.64 -24.30 28.85
N LYS A 488 -11.30 -25.33 29.41
CA LYS A 488 -12.22 -26.21 28.65
C LYS A 488 -13.67 -25.78 28.89
N VAL A 489 -14.44 -25.62 27.82
CA VAL A 489 -15.88 -25.30 27.90
C VAL A 489 -16.62 -26.42 28.63
N ARG A 490 -17.46 -26.05 29.59
CA ARG A 490 -18.26 -26.96 30.41
C ARG A 490 -19.74 -26.62 30.38
N GLU A 491 -20.08 -25.35 30.25
CA GLU A 491 -21.46 -24.91 30.25
C GLU A 491 -21.65 -23.65 29.40
N ARG A 492 -22.90 -23.42 28.98
CA ARG A 492 -23.33 -22.21 28.29
C ARG A 492 -24.54 -21.67 29.02
N LEU A 493 -24.50 -20.41 29.44
CA LEU A 493 -25.56 -19.76 30.20
C LEU A 493 -26.15 -18.63 29.36
N GLU A 494 -27.47 -18.51 29.31
CA GLU A 494 -28.12 -17.32 28.76
C GLU A 494 -28.24 -16.27 29.86
N VAL A 495 -27.62 -15.10 29.66
CA VAL A 495 -27.51 -14.05 30.67
C VAL A 495 -27.85 -12.68 30.08
N SER A 496 -28.27 -11.73 30.91
CA SER A 496 -28.45 -10.34 30.44
C SER A 496 -27.14 -9.79 29.86
N PRO A 497 -27.15 -9.05 28.75
CA PRO A 497 -25.95 -8.34 28.28
C PRO A 497 -25.41 -7.33 29.29
N GLU A 498 -26.25 -6.86 30.21
CA GLU A 498 -25.90 -5.93 31.30
C GLU A 498 -25.56 -6.65 32.61
N ILE A 499 -25.42 -7.98 32.61
CA ILE A 499 -25.10 -8.74 33.82
C ILE A 499 -23.80 -8.23 34.46
N SER A 500 -23.83 -7.99 35.76
CA SER A 500 -22.64 -7.54 36.49
C SER A 500 -21.60 -8.65 36.58
N GLU A 501 -20.35 -8.28 36.84
CA GLU A 501 -19.28 -9.26 37.03
C GLU A 501 -19.56 -10.23 38.18
N ASP A 502 -20.14 -9.72 39.28
CA ASP A 502 -20.44 -10.51 40.47
C ASP A 502 -21.63 -11.45 40.23
N ASP A 503 -22.71 -10.96 39.60
CA ASP A 503 -23.88 -11.78 39.27
C ASP A 503 -23.52 -12.89 38.28
N LEU A 504 -22.68 -12.58 37.28
CA LEU A 504 -22.21 -13.57 36.31
C LEU A 504 -21.29 -14.61 36.96
N ARG A 505 -20.45 -14.18 37.92
CA ARG A 505 -19.59 -15.08 38.69
C ARG A 505 -20.43 -16.06 39.51
N GLU A 506 -21.44 -15.56 40.22
CA GLU A 506 -22.31 -16.38 41.05
C GLU A 506 -23.11 -17.38 40.21
N LEU A 507 -23.70 -16.91 39.10
CA LEU A 507 -24.44 -17.77 38.18
C LEU A 507 -23.56 -18.88 37.59
N ALA A 508 -22.32 -18.57 37.23
CA ALA A 508 -21.38 -19.55 36.70
C ALA A 508 -20.91 -20.58 37.75
N LEU A 509 -20.69 -20.16 39.00
CA LEU A 509 -20.25 -21.06 40.07
C LEU A 509 -21.35 -21.99 40.58
N THR A 510 -22.61 -21.58 40.45
CA THR A 510 -23.79 -22.37 40.84
C THR A 510 -24.30 -23.27 39.71
N ALA A 511 -23.72 -23.17 38.51
CA ALA A 511 -24.14 -23.93 37.35
C ALA A 511 -23.84 -25.43 37.51
N PRO A 512 -24.81 -26.34 37.27
CA PRO A 512 -24.65 -27.77 37.54
C PRO A 512 -23.48 -28.43 36.80
N GLY A 513 -23.22 -28.02 35.55
CA GLY A 513 -22.12 -28.54 34.74
C GLY A 513 -20.75 -28.13 35.28
N ILE A 514 -20.67 -26.96 35.92
CA ILE A 514 -19.47 -26.46 36.58
C ILE A 514 -19.21 -27.15 37.90
N ILE A 515 -20.23 -27.32 38.74
CA ILE A 515 -20.12 -28.06 40.01
C ILE A 515 -19.63 -29.49 39.74
N ALA A 516 -20.20 -30.15 38.73
CA ALA A 516 -19.75 -31.48 38.30
C ALA A 516 -18.29 -31.47 37.79
N ALA A 517 -17.89 -30.48 37.00
CA ALA A 517 -16.55 -30.41 36.42
C ALA A 517 -15.44 -30.02 37.42
N LEU A 518 -15.78 -29.38 38.53
CA LEU A 518 -14.83 -29.06 39.59
C LEU A 518 -14.51 -30.29 40.46
N GLU A 519 -15.42 -31.26 40.57
CA GLU A 519 -15.22 -32.50 41.34
C GLU A 519 -14.74 -32.26 42.79
N GLY A 520 -15.17 -31.15 43.40
CA GLY A 520 -14.77 -30.76 44.76
C GLY A 520 -13.36 -30.16 44.88
N ARG A 521 -12.66 -29.90 43.77
CA ARG A 521 -11.38 -29.18 43.79
C ARG A 521 -11.58 -27.73 44.24
N ALA A 522 -10.66 -27.24 45.04
CA ALA A 522 -10.62 -25.83 45.44
C ALA A 522 -10.39 -24.94 44.21
N ILE A 523 -10.94 -23.73 44.26
CA ILE A 523 -10.82 -22.74 43.17
C ILE A 523 -9.67 -21.82 43.50
N ARG A 524 -8.65 -21.79 42.63
CA ARG A 524 -7.51 -20.88 42.74
C ARG A 524 -7.88 -19.47 42.29
N THR A 525 -8.58 -19.34 41.16
CA THR A 525 -9.03 -18.05 40.63
C THR A 525 -10.22 -18.20 39.68
N VAL A 526 -11.02 -17.15 39.56
CA VAL A 526 -12.12 -17.05 38.58
C VAL A 526 -11.92 -15.80 37.74
N VAL A 527 -11.76 -15.98 36.44
CA VAL A 527 -11.65 -14.88 35.47
C VAL A 527 -13.02 -14.65 34.86
N VAL A 528 -13.60 -13.50 35.12
CA VAL A 528 -14.91 -13.11 34.59
C VAL A 528 -14.71 -11.97 33.59
N ARG A 529 -15.32 -12.11 32.42
CA ARG A 529 -15.37 -11.09 31.37
C ARG A 529 -16.82 -10.96 30.92
N PRO A 530 -17.61 -10.13 31.63
CA PRO A 530 -19.01 -9.97 31.29
C PRO A 530 -19.19 -9.42 29.87
N PRO A 531 -20.29 -9.77 29.20
CA PRO A 531 -21.25 -10.80 29.59
C PRO A 531 -20.91 -12.18 28.98
N LYS A 532 -19.71 -12.36 28.38
CA LYS A 532 -19.42 -13.45 27.43
C LYS A 532 -18.63 -14.64 27.99
N LEU A 533 -17.85 -14.47 29.05
CA LEU A 533 -16.91 -15.51 29.48
C LEU A 533 -16.73 -15.55 31.00
N VAL A 534 -16.77 -16.77 31.55
CA VAL A 534 -16.24 -17.10 32.87
C VAL A 534 -15.27 -18.27 32.73
N ASN A 535 -14.04 -18.14 33.23
CA ASN A 535 -13.08 -19.23 33.29
C ASN A 535 -12.63 -19.47 34.72
N ILE A 536 -12.90 -20.69 35.21
CA ILE A 536 -12.59 -21.12 36.57
C ILE A 536 -11.31 -21.94 36.54
N VAL A 537 -10.32 -21.50 37.32
CA VAL A 537 -9.04 -22.17 37.44
C VAL A 537 -9.03 -22.94 38.76
N PRO A 538 -9.14 -24.28 38.74
CA PRO A 538 -9.01 -25.10 39.95
C PRO A 538 -7.56 -25.14 40.44
N GLU A 539 -7.35 -25.48 41.71
CA GLU A 539 -6.03 -25.77 42.30
C GLU A 539 -5.34 -26.99 41.68
#